data_AF-A0A227J8L3-F1
#
_entry.id   AF-A0A227J8L3-F1
#
_cell.length_a   1.000
_cell.length_b   1.000
_cell.length_c   1.000
_cell.angle_alpha   90.00
_cell.angle_beta   90.00
_cell.angle_gamma   90.00
#
_symmetry.space_group_name_H-M   'P 1'
#
loop_
_entity.id
_entity.type
_entity.pdbx_description
1 polymer ?
#
loop_
_entity_poly.entity_id
_entity_poly.type
_entity_poly.pdbx_seq_one_letter_code
_entity_poly.pdbx_strand_id
1 'polypeptide(L)'
;MYFSAPMLILACWLLFRMHRTLDVFWLDQDNAKSLGVDVPKVTRNVFILSAVLIAISTALVGPIMFFGLLVTNLSREMFHSYQHKTLLIGCSLLAISSLLSGQWIIENVFNFETTLSVVINFLGGIYFLYLLLKNKVV
;
A
#
# COMPACT_ATOMS: atom_id res chain seq x y z
N MET A 1 5.51 4.95 -21.01
CA MET A 1 5.03 3.63 -20.51
C MET A 1 6.08 2.52 -20.58
N TYR A 2 6.87 2.39 -21.67
CA TYR A 2 7.93 1.37 -21.77
C TYR A 2 9.12 1.57 -20.79
N PHE A 3 9.54 2.82 -20.53
CA PHE A 3 10.66 3.10 -19.61
C PHE A 3 10.34 2.86 -18.12
N SER A 4 9.07 2.93 -17.73
CA SER A 4 8.63 2.80 -16.33
C SER A 4 8.44 1.35 -15.88
N ALA A 5 8.16 0.43 -16.81
CA ALA A 5 7.98 -0.99 -16.53
C ALA A 5 9.24 -1.67 -15.91
N PRO A 6 10.46 -1.51 -16.47
CA PRO A 6 11.65 -2.14 -15.88
C PRO A 6 11.99 -1.55 -14.50
N MET A 7 11.74 -0.26 -14.27
CA MET A 7 11.94 0.40 -12.98
C MET A 7 10.99 -0.15 -11.90
N LEU A 8 9.71 -0.36 -12.24
CA LEU A 8 8.73 -0.97 -11.34
C LEU A 8 9.09 -2.43 -11.02
N ILE A 9 9.51 -3.20 -12.02
CA ILE A 9 9.92 -4.60 -11.84
C ILE A 9 11.15 -4.68 -10.94
N LEU A 10 12.15 -3.81 -11.15
CA LEU A 10 13.35 -3.76 -10.32
C LEU A 10 13.04 -3.35 -8.88
N ALA A 11 12.14 -2.38 -8.68
CA ALA A 11 11.70 -1.93 -7.36
C ALA A 11 10.91 -3.00 -6.61
N CYS A 12 9.97 -3.69 -7.30
CA CYS A 12 9.26 -4.85 -6.75
C CYS A 12 10.22 -5.99 -6.38
N TRP A 13 11.22 -6.27 -7.23
CA TRP A 13 12.21 -7.31 -6.98
C TRP A 13 13.10 -6.99 -5.77
N LEU A 14 13.53 -5.73 -5.63
CA LEU A 14 14.27 -5.26 -4.46
C LEU A 14 13.43 -5.35 -3.17
N LEU A 15 12.15 -4.96 -3.22
CA LEU A 15 11.22 -5.11 -2.09
C LEU A 15 11.01 -6.57 -1.70
N PHE A 16 10.84 -7.46 -2.68
CA PHE A 16 10.68 -8.89 -2.45
C PHE A 16 11.93 -9.51 -1.82
N ARG A 17 13.12 -9.03 -2.23
CA ARG A 17 14.40 -9.43 -1.62
C ARG A 17 14.55 -8.93 -0.18
N MET A 18 13.90 -7.82 0.17
CA MET A 18 13.87 -7.27 1.54
C MET A 18 12.77 -7.88 2.43
N HIS A 19 11.97 -8.83 1.95
CA HIS A 19 10.92 -9.44 2.80
C HIS A 19 11.50 -10.02 4.10
N ARG A 20 12.71 -10.59 4.03
CA ARG A 20 13.35 -11.29 5.15
C ARG A 20 13.84 -10.32 6.24
N THR A 21 14.07 -9.05 5.92
CA THR A 21 14.45 -7.99 6.86
C THR A 21 13.23 -7.27 7.44
N LEU A 22 12.12 -7.18 6.68
CA LEU A 22 10.85 -6.69 7.22
C LEU A 22 10.22 -7.66 8.23
N ASP A 23 10.39 -8.98 8.05
CA ASP A 23 9.95 -10.00 9.02
C ASP A 23 10.68 -9.88 10.39
N VAL A 24 11.93 -9.42 10.40
CA VAL A 24 12.74 -9.24 11.64
C VAL A 24 12.36 -7.97 12.41
N PHE A 25 11.86 -6.95 11.72
CA PHE A 25 11.34 -5.72 12.34
C PHE A 25 10.09 -5.96 13.19
N TRP A 26 9.45 -7.12 13.03
CA TRP A 26 8.22 -7.48 13.72
C TRP A 26 8.43 -8.15 15.07
N LEU A 27 9.63 -8.65 15.36
CA LEU A 27 9.90 -9.41 16.59
C LEU A 27 10.27 -8.51 17.78
N ASP A 28 9.76 -7.28 17.81
CA ASP A 28 10.11 -6.23 18.78
C ASP A 28 11.42 -5.48 18.45
N GLN A 29 11.40 -4.15 18.53
CA GLN A 29 12.58 -3.29 18.24
C GLN A 29 13.77 -3.64 19.14
N ASP A 30 13.47 -4.13 20.34
CA ASP A 30 14.46 -4.55 21.33
C ASP A 30 15.18 -5.85 20.91
N ASN A 31 14.49 -6.77 20.23
CA ASN A 31 15.07 -8.02 19.76
C ASN A 31 15.94 -7.80 18.50
N ALA A 32 15.55 -6.88 17.62
CA ALA A 32 16.33 -6.50 16.44
C ALA A 32 17.64 -5.77 16.79
N LYS A 33 17.62 -4.89 17.81
CA LYS A 33 18.83 -4.26 18.35
C LYS A 33 19.77 -5.27 19.01
N SER A 34 19.22 -6.23 19.75
CA SER A 34 20.01 -7.28 20.43
C SER A 34 20.72 -8.23 19.44
N LEU A 35 20.18 -8.39 18.22
CA LEU A 35 20.80 -9.15 17.12
C LEU A 35 21.77 -8.32 16.24
N GLY A 36 22.04 -7.06 16.56
CA GLY A 36 22.98 -6.20 15.81
C GLY A 36 22.40 -5.57 14.54
N VAL A 37 21.07 -5.49 14.41
CA VAL A 37 20.42 -4.80 13.28
C VAL A 37 20.30 -3.31 13.57
N ASP A 38 20.88 -2.49 12.69
CA ASP A 38 20.69 -1.03 12.70
C ASP A 38 19.27 -0.65 12.24
N VAL A 39 18.31 -0.74 13.17
CA VAL A 39 16.91 -0.30 13.02
C VAL A 39 16.79 1.07 12.30
N PRO A 40 17.50 2.14 12.70
CA PRO A 40 17.36 3.44 12.02
C PRO A 40 17.81 3.45 10.55
N LYS A 41 18.79 2.63 10.16
CA LYS A 41 19.24 2.54 8.76
C LYS A 41 18.20 1.83 7.89
N VAL A 42 17.60 0.76 8.41
CA VAL A 42 16.56 0.01 7.69
C VAL A 42 15.31 0.86 7.51
N THR A 43 14.84 1.56 8.55
CA THR A 43 13.70 2.47 8.45
C THR A 43 13.95 3.54 7.39
N ARG A 44 15.13 4.16 7.38
CA ARG A 44 15.49 5.15 6.35
C ARG A 44 15.44 4.57 4.94
N ASN A 45 15.99 3.38 4.73
CA ASN A 45 15.98 2.73 3.43
C ASN A 45 14.55 2.41 2.96
N VAL A 46 13.69 1.91 3.86
CA VAL A 46 12.28 1.63 3.55
C VAL A 46 11.53 2.90 3.17
N PHE A 47 11.74 4.01 3.88
CA PHE A 47 11.14 5.30 3.54
C PHE A 47 11.60 5.83 2.18
N ILE A 48 12.89 5.70 1.87
CA ILE A 48 13.42 6.13 0.56
C ILE A 48 12.81 5.26 -0.55
N LEU A 49 12.79 3.93 -0.38
CA LEU A 49 12.17 3.04 -1.35
C LEU A 49 10.68 3.35 -1.53
N SER A 50 9.91 3.50 -0.45
CA SER A 50 8.47 3.79 -0.54
C SER A 50 8.21 5.13 -1.21
N ALA A 51 8.99 6.16 -0.90
CA ALA A 51 8.89 7.47 -1.55
C ALA A 51 9.14 7.38 -3.06
N VAL A 52 10.17 6.62 -3.49
CA VAL A 52 10.45 6.41 -4.92
C VAL A 52 9.31 5.65 -5.60
N LEU A 53 8.79 4.58 -4.98
CA LEU A 53 7.64 3.85 -5.53
C LEU A 53 6.40 4.74 -5.67
N ILE A 54 6.07 5.52 -4.63
CA ILE A 54 4.92 6.43 -4.64
C ILE A 54 5.10 7.51 -5.71
N ALA A 55 6.31 8.07 -5.84
CA ALA A 55 6.60 9.08 -6.85
C ALA A 55 6.41 8.55 -8.27
N ILE A 56 6.94 7.35 -8.57
CA ILE A 56 6.78 6.71 -9.88
C ILE A 56 5.30 6.40 -10.16
N SER A 57 4.59 5.84 -9.19
CA SER A 57 3.17 5.49 -9.34
C SER A 57 2.31 6.74 -9.57
N THR A 58 2.54 7.81 -8.79
CA THR A 58 1.82 9.08 -8.88
C THR A 58 2.09 9.78 -10.22
N ALA A 59 3.33 9.74 -10.71
CA ALA A 59 3.69 10.35 -12.00
C ALA A 59 3.03 9.63 -13.20
N LEU A 60 2.75 8.33 -13.10
CA LEU A 60 2.12 7.55 -14.18
C LEU A 60 0.60 7.64 -14.20
N VAL A 61 -0.04 7.47 -13.04
CA VAL A 61 -1.51 7.28 -12.94
C VAL A 61 -2.19 8.54 -12.39
N GLY A 62 -1.42 9.45 -11.80
CA GLY A 62 -1.94 10.56 -11.00
C GLY A 62 -2.11 10.19 -9.52
N PRO A 63 -2.33 11.18 -8.65
CA PRO A 63 -2.41 10.97 -7.21
C PRO A 63 -3.73 10.29 -6.80
N ILE A 64 -3.62 9.20 -6.02
CA ILE A 64 -4.76 8.49 -5.43
C ILE A 64 -4.58 8.45 -3.91
N MET A 65 -5.06 9.48 -3.21
CA MET A 65 -4.63 9.80 -1.85
C MET A 65 -5.18 8.82 -0.80
N PHE A 66 -6.42 8.37 -0.95
CA PHE A 66 -7.08 7.54 0.06
C PHE A 66 -6.94 6.03 -0.15
N PHE A 67 -6.45 5.60 -1.32
CA PHE A 67 -6.43 4.18 -1.67
C PHE A 67 -5.60 3.33 -0.71
N GLY A 68 -4.40 3.82 -0.34
CA GLY A 68 -3.53 3.12 0.61
C GLY A 68 -4.20 2.90 1.97
N LEU A 69 -4.89 3.92 2.49
CA LEU A 69 -5.62 3.83 3.76
C LEU A 69 -6.81 2.88 3.66
N LEU A 70 -7.54 2.90 2.54
CA LEU A 70 -8.69 2.06 2.29
C LEU A 70 -8.29 0.58 2.25
N VAL A 71 -7.29 0.23 1.44
CA VAL A 71 -6.83 -1.17 1.31
C VAL A 71 -6.19 -1.68 2.59
N THR A 72 -5.37 -0.88 3.28
CA THR A 72 -4.74 -1.32 4.54
C THR A 72 -5.76 -1.56 5.65
N ASN A 73 -6.79 -0.72 5.78
CA ASN A 73 -7.87 -0.96 6.73
C ASN A 73 -8.71 -2.17 6.34
N LEU A 74 -9.08 -2.31 5.07
CA LEU A 74 -9.83 -3.47 4.58
C LEU A 74 -9.08 -4.78 4.82
N SER A 75 -7.77 -4.78 4.54
CA SER A 75 -6.90 -5.94 4.79
C SER A 75 -6.82 -6.28 6.27
N ARG A 76 -6.72 -5.28 7.15
CA ARG A 76 -6.76 -5.50 8.60
C ARG A 76 -8.09 -6.11 9.07
N GLU A 77 -9.21 -5.59 8.55
CA GLU A 77 -10.55 -6.07 8.91
C GLU A 77 -10.81 -7.50 8.38
N MET A 78 -10.32 -7.82 7.18
CA MET A 78 -10.49 -9.14 6.58
C MET A 78 -9.60 -10.22 7.22
N PHE A 79 -8.32 -9.93 7.44
CA PHE A 79 -7.37 -10.97 7.82
C PHE A 79 -7.32 -11.23 9.33
N HIS A 80 -7.82 -10.34 10.20
CA HIS A 80 -7.91 -10.49 11.68
C HIS A 80 -6.65 -11.04 12.38
N SER A 81 -5.51 -11.10 11.68
CA SER A 81 -4.31 -11.84 12.05
C SER A 81 -3.12 -10.92 11.87
N TYR A 82 -2.36 -10.78 12.94
CA TYR A 82 -1.21 -9.89 13.08
C TYR A 82 0.05 -10.38 12.33
N GLN A 83 -0.07 -11.39 11.45
CA GLN A 83 1.08 -11.87 10.69
C GLN A 83 1.37 -10.96 9.49
N HIS A 84 2.45 -10.18 9.54
CA HIS A 84 2.83 -9.21 8.51
C HIS A 84 3.06 -9.82 7.12
N LYS A 85 3.52 -11.07 7.05
CA LYS A 85 3.75 -11.74 5.77
C LYS A 85 2.45 -12.00 5.01
N THR A 86 1.42 -12.50 5.70
CA THR A 86 0.08 -12.70 5.13
C THR A 86 -0.65 -11.37 4.94
N LEU A 87 -0.45 -10.39 5.81
CA LEU A 87 -1.02 -9.06 5.65
C LEU A 87 -0.46 -8.34 4.43
N LEU A 88 0.85 -8.40 4.18
CA LEU A 88 1.48 -7.70 3.05
C LEU A 88 1.09 -8.34 1.71
N ILE A 89 1.05 -9.67 1.64
CA ILE A 89 0.58 -10.42 0.46
C ILE A 89 -0.93 -10.23 0.27
N GLY A 90 -1.72 -10.29 1.35
CA GLY A 90 -3.16 -10.08 1.33
C GLY A 90 -3.52 -8.66 0.91
N CYS A 91 -2.83 -7.66 1.43
CA CYS A 91 -3.02 -6.24 1.12
C CYS A 91 -2.65 -5.95 -0.34
N SER A 92 -1.56 -6.53 -0.86
CA SER A 92 -1.20 -6.34 -2.28
C SER A 92 -2.21 -7.01 -3.23
N LEU A 93 -2.67 -8.22 -2.92
CA LEU A 93 -3.73 -8.89 -3.69
C LEU A 93 -5.05 -8.14 -3.64
N LEU A 94 -5.46 -7.65 -2.46
CA LEU A 94 -6.66 -6.83 -2.30
C LEU A 94 -6.53 -5.51 -3.06
N ALA A 95 -5.36 -4.86 -3.02
CA ALA A 95 -5.11 -3.65 -3.79
C ALA A 95 -5.31 -3.88 -5.30
N ILE A 96 -4.66 -4.92 -5.84
CA ILE A 96 -4.72 -5.25 -7.26
C ILE A 96 -6.16 -5.59 -7.66
N SER A 97 -6.83 -6.44 -6.88
CA SER A 97 -8.22 -6.85 -7.13
C SER A 97 -9.18 -5.65 -7.08
N SER A 98 -9.03 -4.77 -6.09
CA SER A 98 -9.84 -3.55 -5.96
C SER A 98 -9.63 -2.57 -7.12
N LEU A 99 -8.40 -2.39 -7.59
CA LEU A 99 -8.12 -1.52 -8.74
C LEU A 99 -8.67 -2.09 -10.04
N LEU A 100 -8.47 -3.39 -10.29
CA LEU A 100 -8.97 -4.05 -11.50
C LEU A 100 -10.50 -4.04 -11.56
N SER A 101 -11.15 -4.40 -10.45
CA SER A 101 -12.61 -4.35 -10.36
C SER A 101 -13.15 -2.93 -10.46
N GLY A 102 -12.54 -1.96 -9.78
CA GLY A 102 -12.91 -0.56 -9.87
C GLY A 102 -12.79 0.00 -11.28
N GLN A 103 -11.69 -0.34 -11.98
CA GLN A 103 -11.49 0.06 -13.36
C GLN A 103 -12.57 -0.56 -14.25
N TRP A 104 -12.80 -1.86 -14.15
CA TRP A 104 -13.80 -2.56 -14.95
C TRP A 104 -15.22 -2.00 -14.75
N ILE A 105 -15.61 -1.66 -13.52
CA ILE A 105 -16.91 -1.04 -13.21
C ILE A 105 -17.04 0.33 -13.90
N ILE A 106 -15.98 1.15 -13.86
CA ILE A 106 -16.00 2.48 -14.47
C ILE A 106 -16.06 2.37 -16.00
N GLU A 107 -15.32 1.44 -16.59
CA GLU A 107 -15.34 1.22 -18.03
C GLU A 107 -16.72 0.73 -18.51
N ASN A 108 -17.31 -0.23 -17.79
CA ASN A 108 -18.55 -0.88 -18.23
C ASN A 108 -19.83 -0.11 -17.85
N VAL A 109 -19.84 0.62 -16.73
CA VAL A 109 -21.04 1.34 -16.24
C VAL A 109 -21.00 2.82 -16.60
N PHE A 110 -19.83 3.46 -16.55
CA PHE A 110 -19.68 4.91 -16.74
C PHE A 110 -19.10 5.30 -18.12
N ASN A 111 -18.87 4.34 -19.03
CA ASN A 111 -18.39 4.58 -20.41
C ASN A 111 -17.20 5.56 -20.49
N PHE A 112 -16.25 5.49 -19.53
CA PHE A 112 -15.07 6.36 -19.44
C PHE A 112 -15.33 7.87 -19.21
N GLU A 113 -16.54 8.29 -18.83
CA GLU A 113 -16.78 9.71 -18.51
C GLU A 113 -16.08 10.14 -17.21
N THR A 114 -15.77 9.19 -16.32
CA THR A 114 -15.17 9.46 -15.01
C THR A 114 -13.83 8.77 -14.83
N THR A 115 -12.87 9.45 -14.18
CA THR A 115 -11.58 8.85 -13.81
C THR A 115 -11.67 8.06 -12.50
N LEU A 116 -11.03 6.88 -12.46
CA LEU A 116 -10.98 6.01 -11.28
C LEU A 116 -10.47 6.70 -10.00
N SER A 117 -9.50 7.61 -10.13
CA SER A 117 -8.96 8.38 -9.00
C SER A 117 -10.03 9.23 -8.29
N VAL A 118 -10.97 9.83 -9.02
CA VAL A 118 -12.06 10.64 -8.45
C VAL A 118 -13.00 9.77 -7.61
N VAL A 119 -13.38 8.60 -8.14
CA VAL A 119 -14.26 7.66 -7.42
C VAL A 119 -13.61 7.16 -6.15
N ILE A 120 -12.33 6.76 -6.21
CA ILE A 120 -11.58 6.29 -5.04
C ILE A 120 -11.38 7.41 -4.02
N ASN A 121 -11.05 8.62 -4.45
CA ASN A 121 -10.87 9.74 -3.52
C ASN A 121 -12.19 10.12 -2.83
N PHE A 122 -13.31 10.05 -3.55
CA PHE A 122 -14.63 10.32 -2.98
C PHE A 122 -15.04 9.25 -1.95
N LEU A 123 -14.99 7.97 -2.33
CA LEU A 123 -15.30 6.85 -1.43
C LEU A 123 -14.34 6.80 -0.23
N GLY A 124 -13.06 6.98 -0.48
CA GLY A 124 -12.03 6.99 0.56
C GLY A 124 -12.16 8.16 1.51
N GLY A 125 -12.57 9.34 1.03
CA GLY A 125 -12.87 10.49 1.87
C GLY A 125 -14.07 10.25 2.79
N ILE A 126 -15.15 9.65 2.27
CA ILE A 126 -16.32 9.26 3.08
C ILE A 126 -15.92 8.21 4.12
N TYR A 127 -15.18 7.17 3.72
CA TYR A 127 -14.71 6.13 4.63
C TYR A 127 -13.78 6.69 5.71
N PHE A 128 -12.88 7.60 5.34
CA PHE A 128 -11.98 8.27 6.28
C PHE A 128 -12.75 9.12 7.28
N LEU A 129 -13.74 9.91 6.83
CA LEU A 129 -14.62 10.66 7.72
C LEU A 129 -15.40 9.74 8.65
N TYR A 130 -15.94 8.64 8.13
CA TYR A 130 -16.62 7.64 8.95
C TYR A 130 -15.69 7.03 10.01
N LEU A 131 -14.45 6.71 9.64
CA LEU A 131 -13.45 6.16 10.57
C LEU A 131 -13.07 7.18 11.64
N LEU A 132 -12.94 8.46 11.28
CA LEU A 132 -12.68 9.56 12.22
C LEU A 132 -13.86 9.76 13.20
N LEU A 133 -15.09 9.63 12.71
CA LEU A 133 -16.29 9.70 13.55
C LEU A 133 -16.46 8.47 14.47
N LYS A 134 -16.07 7.28 13.99
CA LYS A 134 -16.21 6.01 14.71
C LYS A 134 -15.10 5.79 15.74
N ASN A 135 -13.87 6.18 15.42
CA ASN A 135 -12.73 6.12 16.32
C ASN A 135 -12.32 7.54 16.72
N LYS A 136 -12.75 7.98 17.91
CA LYS A 136 -11.94 8.93 18.68
C LYS A 136 -10.54 8.32 18.75
N VAL A 137 -9.60 8.99 18.08
CA VAL A 137 -8.15 8.79 18.13
C VAL A 137 -7.72 8.06 19.41
N VAL A 138 -7.24 6.82 19.25
CA VAL A 138 -6.30 6.17 20.16
C VAL A 138 -5.22 5.53 19.31
#